data_AF-A0A954ZMC6-F1
#
_entry.id   AF-A0A954ZMC6-F1
#
_cell.length_a   1.000
_cell.length_b   1.000
_cell.length_c   1.000
_cell.angle_alpha   90.00
_cell.angle_beta   90.00
_cell.angle_gamma   90.00
#
_symmetry.space_group_name_H-M   'P 1'
#
loop_
_entity.id
_entity.type
_entity.pdbx_description
1 polymer ?
#
loop_
_entity_poly.entity_id
_entity_poly.type
_entity_poly.pdbx_seq_one_letter_code
_entity_poly.pdbx_strand_id
1 'polypeptide(L)'
;SASSISTGSAVLYRGMRIGRVVGLRLAGDATNVEIDAIIEPRFAPLVRENTRFWDASGVGVDFGLFRGLSVAAGPLDSVLRGAVGMATPTKAGERAQAGAEFELAPAVDNDWLDWKPEIKIGE
;
A
#
# COMPACT_ATOMS: atom_id res chain seq x y z
N SER A 1 -17.33 2.91 2.27
CA SER A 1 -17.37 2.75 3.73
C SER A 1 -16.09 3.32 4.30
N ALA A 2 -16.18 4.22 5.29
CA ALA A 2 -15.10 5.03 5.89
C ALA A 2 -13.67 4.61 5.52
N SER A 3 -13.13 5.14 4.42
CA SER A 3 -11.70 5.01 4.09
C SER A 3 -10.96 5.71 5.21
N SER A 4 -10.28 4.94 6.07
CA SER A 4 -9.50 5.53 7.16
C SER A 4 -8.26 6.27 6.63
N ILE A 5 -8.03 6.18 5.31
CA ILE A 5 -7.03 6.92 4.56
C ILE A 5 -7.35 8.41 4.59
N SER A 6 -6.36 9.20 5.01
CA SER A 6 -6.43 10.65 5.06
C SER A 6 -5.07 11.25 4.68
N THR A 7 -5.01 12.57 4.48
CA THR A 7 -3.73 13.25 4.27
C THR A 7 -2.77 12.94 5.41
N GLY A 8 -1.55 12.50 5.09
CA GLY A 8 -0.54 12.07 6.07
C GLY A 8 -0.48 10.56 6.31
N SER A 9 -1.50 9.81 5.88
CA SER A 9 -1.49 8.34 5.87
C SER A 9 -0.21 7.79 5.23
N ALA A 10 0.36 6.76 5.83
CA ALA A 10 1.59 6.15 5.32
C ALA A 10 1.31 5.30 4.07
N VAL A 11 2.24 5.33 3.11
CA VAL A 11 2.30 4.30 2.06
C VAL A 11 3.35 3.28 2.49
N LEU A 12 2.96 2.01 2.54
CA LEU A 12 3.74 0.92 3.09
C LEU A 12 4.12 -0.09 2.01
N TYR A 13 5.38 -0.53 2.03
CA TYR A 13 5.87 -1.69 1.30
C TYR A 13 6.48 -2.67 2.30
N ARG A 14 5.91 -3.89 2.39
CA ARG A 14 6.30 -4.91 3.37
C ARG A 14 6.31 -4.39 4.82
N GLY A 15 5.34 -3.54 5.17
CA GLY A 15 5.23 -2.92 6.49
C GLY A 15 6.20 -1.74 6.74
N MET A 16 7.16 -1.47 5.85
CA MET A 16 8.00 -0.27 5.93
C MET A 16 7.34 0.91 5.23
N ARG A 17 7.38 2.08 5.87
CA ARG A 17 6.95 3.34 5.26
C ARG A 17 7.91 3.74 4.15
N ILE A 18 7.37 3.95 2.95
CA ILE A 18 8.10 4.40 1.76
C ILE A 18 7.57 5.72 1.18
N GLY A 19 6.47 6.22 1.73
CA GLY A 19 5.79 7.40 1.24
C GLY A 19 4.63 7.83 2.12
N ARG A 20 3.82 8.74 1.59
CA ARG A 20 2.62 9.24 2.26
C ARG A 20 1.56 9.74 1.29
N VAL A 21 0.32 9.71 1.74
CA VAL A 21 -0.80 10.40 1.09
C VAL A 21 -0.65 11.91 1.33
N VAL A 22 -0.83 12.70 0.28
CA VAL A 22 -0.73 14.16 0.30
C VAL A 22 -2.05 14.86 -0.03
N GLY A 23 -2.98 14.17 -0.67
CA GLY A 23 -4.27 14.74 -1.04
C GLY A 23 -5.34 13.67 -1.21
N LEU A 24 -6.59 14.07 -0.95
CA LEU A 24 -7.78 13.32 -1.34
C LEU A 24 -8.70 14.31 -2.05
N ARG A 25 -9.20 13.91 -3.22
CA ARG A 25 -10.11 14.74 -4.01
C ARG A 25 -11.22 13.86 -4.58
N LEU A 26 -12.42 14.41 -4.63
CA LEU A 26 -13.51 13.76 -5.34
C LEU A 26 -13.24 13.89 -6.84
N ALA A 27 -13.39 12.80 -7.59
CA ALA A 27 -13.34 12.83 -9.04
C ALA A 27 -14.38 13.82 -9.59
N GLY A 28 -14.12 14.37 -10.79
CA GLY A 28 -14.98 15.43 -11.35
C GLY A 28 -16.43 15.03 -11.59
N ASP A 29 -16.69 13.72 -11.72
CA ASP A 29 -18.01 13.12 -11.89
C ASP A 29 -18.65 12.66 -10.56
N ALA A 30 -17.98 12.90 -9.43
CA ALA A 30 -18.40 12.49 -8.09
C ALA A 30 -18.56 10.99 -7.85
N THR A 31 -18.06 10.13 -8.75
CA THR A 31 -18.24 8.68 -8.62
C THR A 31 -17.18 8.03 -7.73
N ASN A 32 -15.97 8.60 -7.70
CA ASN A 32 -14.82 8.03 -7.00
C ASN A 32 -14.03 9.07 -6.22
N VAL A 33 -13.26 8.62 -5.24
CA VAL A 33 -12.26 9.44 -4.53
C VAL A 33 -10.90 9.11 -5.10
N GLU A 34 -10.21 10.13 -5.60
CA GLU A 34 -8.81 10.05 -5.99
C GLU A 34 -7.90 10.36 -4.80
N ILE A 35 -6.81 9.61 -4.69
CA ILE A 35 -5.84 9.72 -3.59
C ILE A 35 -4.48 10.03 -4.20
N ASP A 36 -3.97 11.21 -3.89
CA ASP A 36 -2.64 11.62 -4.29
C ASP A 36 -1.63 11.14 -3.26
N ALA A 37 -0.65 10.35 -3.69
CA ALA A 37 0.42 9.85 -2.85
C ALA A 37 1.80 10.20 -3.42
N ILE A 38 2.74 10.51 -2.53
CA ILE A 38 4.14 10.71 -2.88
C ILE A 38 4.95 9.55 -2.29
N ILE A 39 5.73 8.90 -3.15
CA ILE A 39 6.74 7.90 -2.79
C ILE A 39 8.09 8.61 -2.69
N GLU A 40 8.89 8.31 -1.67
CA GLU A 40 10.22 8.88 -1.55
C GLU A 40 11.09 8.50 -2.76
N PRO A 41 11.93 9.40 -3.30
CA PRO A 41 12.68 9.16 -4.53
C PRO A 41 13.50 7.86 -4.55
N ARG A 42 14.14 7.50 -3.43
CA ARG A 42 14.90 6.24 -3.27
C ARG A 42 14.05 4.98 -3.47
N PHE A 43 12.75 5.06 -3.16
CA PHE A 43 11.79 3.95 -3.27
C PHE A 43 10.96 3.99 -4.56
N ALA A 44 11.06 5.05 -5.37
CA ALA A 44 10.32 5.18 -6.62
C ALA A 44 10.49 3.97 -7.57
N PRO A 45 11.64 3.26 -7.65
CA PRO A 45 11.76 2.04 -8.46
C PRO A 45 10.85 0.88 -8.05
N LEU A 46 10.27 0.88 -6.83
CA LEU A 46 9.38 -0.18 -6.35
C LEU A 46 8.01 -0.15 -7.03
N VAL A 47 7.57 1.01 -7.52
CA VAL A 47 6.28 1.18 -8.18
C VAL A 47 6.41 0.81 -9.65
N ARG A 48 5.66 -0.20 -10.04
CA ARG A 48 5.58 -0.75 -11.39
C ARG A 48 4.17 -0.61 -11.92
N GLU A 49 4.02 -0.70 -13.23
CA GLU A 49 2.70 -0.62 -13.87
C GLU A 49 1.72 -1.69 -13.37
N ASN A 50 2.24 -2.82 -12.88
CA ASN A 50 1.46 -3.92 -12.31
C ASN A 50 1.48 -3.96 -10.77
N THR A 51 1.91 -2.88 -10.10
CA THR A 51 1.80 -2.75 -8.65
C THR A 51 0.33 -2.74 -8.22
N ARG A 52 0.03 -3.41 -7.11
CA ARG A 52 -1.27 -3.37 -6.45
C ARG A 52 -1.19 -2.52 -5.19
N PHE A 53 -2.20 -1.69 -4.99
CA PHE A 53 -2.40 -0.88 -3.80
C PHE A 53 -3.67 -1.30 -3.08
N TRP A 54 -3.68 -1.24 -1.76
CA TRP A 54 -4.86 -1.55 -0.96
C TRP A 54 -4.98 -0.68 0.29
N ASP A 55 -6.21 -0.55 0.81
CA ASP A 55 -6.44 0.00 2.15
C ASP A 55 -5.95 -1.00 3.21
N ALA A 56 -4.85 -0.66 3.89
CA ALA A 56 -4.24 -1.52 4.90
C ALA A 56 -4.94 -1.44 6.27
N SER A 57 -5.99 -0.61 6.41
CA SER A 57 -6.74 -0.44 7.66
C SER A 57 -7.47 -1.71 8.09
N GLY A 58 -7.76 -2.61 7.16
CA GLY A 58 -8.42 -3.91 7.41
C GLY A 58 -7.46 -5.05 7.78
N VAL A 59 -6.14 -4.88 7.62
CA VAL A 59 -5.15 -5.97 7.82
C VAL A 59 -5.02 -6.38 9.30
N GLY A 60 -5.56 -5.59 10.22
CA GLY A 60 -5.49 -5.84 11.67
C GLY A 60 -6.41 -6.96 12.21
N VAL A 61 -7.21 -7.66 11.39
CA VAL A 61 -8.20 -8.63 11.91
C VAL A 61 -8.32 -9.89 11.03
N ASP A 62 -7.21 -10.48 10.61
CA ASP A 62 -7.15 -11.91 10.27
C ASP A 62 -6.02 -12.60 11.05
N PHE A 63 -6.02 -12.38 12.36
CA PHE A 63 -5.26 -13.20 13.31
C PHE A 63 -5.77 -14.67 13.38
N GLY A 64 -6.84 -15.02 12.65
CA GLY A 64 -7.39 -16.38 12.58
C GLY A 64 -6.54 -17.40 11.80
N LEU A 65 -5.59 -16.94 10.97
CA LEU A 65 -4.73 -17.81 10.14
C LEU A 65 -3.41 -18.22 10.83
N PHE A 66 -3.00 -17.55 11.91
CA PHE A 66 -1.71 -17.79 12.58
C PHE A 66 -1.83 -18.63 13.84
N ARG A 67 -2.33 -19.87 13.69
CA ARG A 67 -2.55 -20.84 14.78
C ARG A 67 -1.28 -21.35 15.50
N GLY A 68 -0.17 -20.60 15.47
CA GLY A 68 1.11 -21.06 16.02
C GLY A 68 2.25 -20.05 16.14
N LEU A 69 2.06 -18.76 15.84
CA LEU A 69 3.10 -17.76 16.07
C LEU A 69 2.70 -16.88 17.27
N SER A 70 3.50 -16.95 18.34
CA SER A 70 3.32 -16.15 19.55
C SER A 70 2.98 -14.70 19.20
N VAL A 71 1.92 -14.23 19.83
CA VAL A 71 1.39 -12.87 19.75
C VAL A 71 2.46 -11.89 20.23
N ALA A 72 3.36 -11.49 19.33
CA ALA A 72 4.11 -10.26 19.46
C ALA A 72 3.31 -9.19 18.72
N ALA A 73 2.22 -8.73 19.33
CA ALA A 73 1.59 -7.47 18.97
C ALA A 73 2.58 -6.34 19.26
N GLY A 74 3.53 -6.13 18.35
CA GLY A 74 4.46 -5.01 18.39
C GLY A 74 3.74 -3.71 18.00
N PRO A 75 4.45 -2.57 17.96
CA PRO A 75 3.88 -1.23 17.66
C PRO A 75 3.23 -1.08 16.27
N LEU A 76 3.19 -2.15 15.47
CA LEU A 76 2.70 -2.20 14.10
C LEU A 76 1.19 -1.91 14.02
N ASP A 77 0.40 -2.30 15.02
CA ASP A 77 -1.06 -2.06 15.06
C ASP A 77 -1.44 -0.56 15.04
N SER A 78 -0.55 0.33 15.45
CA SER A 78 -0.80 1.78 15.44
C SER A 78 -0.41 2.46 14.13
N VAL A 79 0.52 1.88 13.35
CA VAL A 79 0.99 2.42 12.07
C VAL A 79 0.06 2.06 10.91
N LEU A 80 -0.73 0.98 11.05
CA LEU A 80 -1.56 0.43 9.98
C LEU A 80 -2.93 1.13 9.81
N ARG A 81 -3.44 1.81 10.83
CA ARG A 81 -4.75 2.48 10.74
C ARG A 81 -4.67 3.61 9.70
N GLY A 82 -5.44 3.47 8.62
CA GLY A 82 -5.49 4.43 7.53
C GLY A 82 -4.30 4.35 6.57
N ALA A 83 -3.41 3.36 6.67
CA ALA A 83 -2.29 3.23 5.77
C ALA A 83 -2.70 2.65 4.40
N VAL A 84 -1.93 2.97 3.37
CA VAL A 84 -2.04 2.35 2.04
C VAL A 84 -0.92 1.33 1.91
N GLY A 85 -1.26 0.06 1.71
CA GLY A 85 -0.27 -0.97 1.41
C GLY A 85 -0.02 -1.07 -0.09
N MET A 86 1.18 -1.50 -0.48
CA MET A 86 1.48 -1.87 -1.86
C MET A 86 2.37 -3.10 -1.99
N ALA A 87 2.19 -3.81 -3.10
CA ALA A 87 3.00 -4.95 -3.49
C ALA A 87 3.17 -4.98 -5.01
N THR A 88 4.33 -5.45 -5.45
CA THR A 88 4.65 -5.61 -6.86
C THR A 88 4.81 -7.10 -7.13
N PRO A 89 4.19 -7.66 -8.18
CA PRO A 89 4.34 -9.06 -8.53
C PRO A 89 5.81 -9.46 -8.71
N THR A 90 6.13 -10.72 -8.38
CA THR A 90 7.50 -11.27 -8.55
C THR A 90 8.04 -11.02 -9.97
N LYS A 91 7.19 -11.20 -10.98
CA LYS A 91 7.44 -10.69 -12.34
C LYS A 91 7.00 -9.23 -12.41
N ALA A 92 7.92 -8.35 -12.02
CA ALA A 92 7.72 -6.90 -12.09
C ALA A 92 7.48 -6.45 -13.54
N GLY A 93 6.51 -5.56 -13.74
CA GLY A 93 6.31 -4.85 -14.99
C GLY A 93 7.30 -3.70 -15.17
N GLU A 94 7.03 -2.85 -16.15
CA GLU A 94 7.80 -1.62 -16.35
C GLU A 94 7.65 -0.66 -15.18
N ARG A 95 8.60 0.29 -15.07
CA ARG A 95 8.55 1.32 -14.04
C ARG A 95 7.35 2.24 -14.29
N ALA A 96 6.52 2.43 -13.27
CA ALA A 96 5.44 3.40 -13.34
C ALA A 96 6.00 4.83 -13.45
N GLN A 97 5.37 5.64 -14.30
CA GLN A 97 5.69 7.06 -14.42
C GLN A 97 5.01 7.87 -13.32
N ALA A 98 5.52 9.07 -13.03
CA ALA A 98 4.84 9.99 -12.12
C ALA A 98 3.45 10.34 -12.67
N GLY A 99 2.44 10.34 -11.80
CA GLY A 99 1.04 10.53 -12.20
C GLY A 99 0.36 9.27 -12.74
N ALA A 100 1.02 8.10 -12.71
CA ALA A 100 0.33 6.84 -13.00
C ALA A 100 -0.80 6.61 -11.99
N GLU A 101 -1.97 6.22 -12.50
CA GLU A 101 -3.16 5.92 -11.71
C GLU A 101 -3.26 4.42 -11.42
N PHE A 102 -3.71 4.09 -10.21
CA PHE A 102 -3.88 2.72 -9.75
C PHE A 102 -5.22 2.57 -9.05
N GLU A 103 -5.85 1.41 -9.24
CA GLU A 103 -6.99 1.02 -8.45
C GLU A 103 -6.55 0.74 -6.99
N LEU A 104 -7.26 1.34 -6.04
CA LEU A 104 -7.11 1.02 -4.63
C LEU A 104 -8.06 -0.13 -4.27
N ALA A 105 -7.51 -1.31 -4.01
CA ALA A 105 -8.29 -2.43 -3.53
C ALA A 105 -8.79 -2.18 -2.09
N PRO A 106 -10.01 -2.62 -1.74
CA PRO A 106 -10.57 -2.42 -0.40
C PRO A 106 -9.86 -3.24 0.69
N ALA A 107 -9.15 -4.29 0.30
CA ALA A 107 -8.38 -5.16 1.17
C ALA A 107 -7.22 -5.81 0.40
N VAL A 108 -6.28 -6.40 1.14
CA VAL A 108 -5.18 -7.19 0.58
C VAL A 108 -5.67 -8.55 0.11
N ASP A 109 -5.14 -9.03 -1.02
CA ASP A 109 -5.22 -10.44 -1.41
C ASP A 109 -4.00 -11.20 -0.85
N ASN A 110 -4.21 -12.42 -0.34
CA ASN A 110 -3.14 -13.24 0.23
C ASN A 110 -2.01 -13.50 -0.78
N ASP A 111 -2.33 -13.66 -2.07
CA ASP A 111 -1.33 -13.90 -3.11
C ASP A 111 -0.32 -12.75 -3.24
N TRP A 112 -0.75 -11.52 -2.92
CA TRP A 112 0.12 -10.33 -3.03
C TRP A 112 1.20 -10.31 -1.95
N LEU A 113 0.93 -10.94 -0.80
CA LEU A 113 1.88 -11.02 0.33
C LEU A 113 3.04 -11.98 0.03
N ASP A 114 2.81 -12.95 -0.85
CA ASP A 114 3.82 -13.93 -1.26
C ASP A 114 4.78 -13.42 -2.34
N TRP A 115 4.49 -12.27 -2.95
CA TRP A 115 5.31 -11.70 -4.02
C TRP A 115 6.70 -11.23 -3.55
N LYS A 116 7.72 -11.64 -4.31
CA LYS A 116 9.14 -11.38 -4.01
C LYS A 116 9.91 -10.87 -5.22
N PRO A 117 9.58 -9.68 -5.74
CA PRO A 117 10.31 -9.10 -6.86
C PRO A 117 11.73 -8.68 -6.44
N GLU A 118 12.69 -8.86 -7.34
CA GLU A 118 14.05 -8.35 -7.20
C GLU A 118 14.15 -6.99 -7.88
N ILE A 119 13.93 -5.92 -7.11
CA ILE A 119 13.98 -4.54 -7.61
C ILE A 119 15.11 -3.80 -6.90
N LYS A 120 16.04 -3.25 -7.67
CA LYS A 120 17.07 -2.36 -7.14
C LYS A 120 16.45 -1.01 -6.78
N ILE A 121 16.58 -0.61 -5.53
CA ILE A 121 16.29 0.74 -5.04
C ILE A 121 17.55 1.60 -5.15
N GLY A 122 17.39 2.92 -5.32
CA GLY A 122 18.52 3.84 -5.37
C GLY A 122 19.07 4.13 -3.97
N GLU A 123 20.38 4.36 -3.87
CA GLU A 123 21.02 4.96 -2.68
C GLU A 123 20.65 6.43 -2.52
#